data_AF-A0A8W8HUU2-F1
#
_entry.id   AF-A0A8W8HUU2-F1
#
_cell.length_a   1.000
_cell.length_b   1.000
_cell.length_c   1.000
_cell.angle_alpha   90.00
_cell.angle_beta   90.00
_cell.angle_gamma   90.00
#
_symmetry.space_group_name_H-M   'P 1'
#
loop_
_entity.id
_entity.type
_entity.pdbx_description
1 polymer ?
#
loop_
_entity_poly.entity_id
_entity_poly.type
_entity_poly.pdbx_seq_one_letter_code
_entity_poly.pdbx_strand_id
1 'polypeptide(L)'
;MESKVQQRSKEWIQIRKSVFLTSSKFGDALGVGMGKPYDFFLSLISEDTDEEDEEEEEVESSNTKHGLTMEEIILECYQLLTGHKTRESGFWMAKDRILQDLIGSSPDAVVVDDENKDIGLCEFKAPIFRMYKKENSVHGIPRHYMAQIQGQLAITGLPWCNFLAVCKNTKEIMLKKVYFHSEYWDNVVKILKQFCYALQDAKLRKELGYDPLDFEGARKLQTWPVQIDYLPGELSIQVEDILQIDKRGRFSGPSRVWLSFDFLVGQSYSLPQRLKGYADKMILDVDEQISCKKRKTEEGEGNSQKTFTSNGHS
;
A
#
# COMPACT_ATOMS: atom_id res chain seq x y z
N MET A 1 -3.96 13.16 7.98
CA MET A 1 -5.42 13.19 7.72
C MET A 1 -5.67 12.38 6.47
N GLU A 2 -6.70 11.54 6.46
CA GLU A 2 -7.08 10.76 5.27
C GLU A 2 -8.09 11.55 4.43
N SER A 3 -7.77 11.73 3.15
CA SER A 3 -8.72 12.10 2.11
C SER A 3 -9.26 10.82 1.48
N LYS A 4 -10.55 10.52 1.69
CA LYS A 4 -11.23 9.32 1.20
C LYS A 4 -11.54 9.42 -0.30
N VAL A 5 -10.48 9.34 -1.11
CA VAL A 5 -10.53 9.30 -2.57
C VAL A 5 -10.05 7.94 -3.05
N GLN A 6 -10.67 7.43 -4.11
CA GLN A 6 -10.29 6.14 -4.69
C GLN A 6 -8.89 6.23 -5.31
N GLN A 7 -8.01 5.28 -5.01
CA GLN A 7 -6.68 5.24 -5.58
C GLN A 7 -6.75 5.19 -7.12
N ARG A 8 -5.86 5.94 -7.79
CA ARG A 8 -5.84 6.14 -9.26
C ARG A 8 -7.00 6.96 -9.84
N SER A 9 -7.92 7.49 -9.01
CA SER A 9 -8.90 8.47 -9.51
C SER A 9 -8.21 9.80 -9.84
N LYS A 10 -8.86 10.62 -10.68
CA LYS A 10 -8.35 11.97 -11.02
C LYS A 10 -8.16 12.83 -9.76
N GLU A 11 -9.08 12.73 -8.81
CA GLU A 11 -9.00 13.43 -7.52
C GLU A 11 -7.81 12.95 -6.69
N TRP A 12 -7.53 11.64 -6.69
CA TRP A 12 -6.35 11.08 -6.01
C TRP A 12 -5.05 11.57 -6.65
N ILE A 13 -4.97 11.63 -7.98
CA ILE A 13 -3.80 12.17 -8.69
C ILE A 13 -3.61 13.65 -8.32
N GLN A 14 -4.70 14.44 -8.31
CA GLN A 14 -4.64 15.85 -7.96
C GLN A 14 -4.14 16.08 -6.52
N ILE A 15 -4.66 15.31 -5.55
CA ILE A 15 -4.20 15.40 -4.16
C ILE A 15 -2.76 14.93 -4.04
N ARG A 16 -2.37 13.88 -4.78
CA ARG A 16 -0.99 13.39 -4.80
C ARG A 16 0.00 14.44 -5.30
N LYS A 17 -0.38 15.28 -6.27
CA LYS A 17 0.43 16.42 -6.76
C LYS A 17 0.57 17.55 -5.73
N SER A 18 -0.26 17.59 -4.69
CA SER A 18 -0.16 18.63 -3.64
C SER A 18 0.98 18.42 -2.64
N VAL A 19 1.68 17.28 -2.70
CA VAL A 19 2.84 16.99 -1.84
C VAL A 19 4.10 16.78 -2.66
N PHE A 20 5.26 17.13 -2.10
CA PHE A 20 6.55 16.96 -2.78
C PHE A 20 6.99 15.49 -2.90
N LEU A 21 6.71 14.65 -1.90
CA LEU A 21 7.07 13.24 -1.91
C LEU A 21 5.96 12.34 -1.39
N THR A 22 5.78 11.20 -2.03
CA THR A 22 4.96 10.11 -1.47
C THR A 22 5.81 9.02 -0.85
N SER A 23 5.28 8.31 0.14
CA SER A 23 6.00 7.26 0.88
C SER A 23 6.71 6.23 -0.01
N SER A 24 6.16 5.88 -1.17
CA SER A 24 6.79 4.96 -2.13
C SER A 24 8.12 5.44 -2.72
N LYS A 25 8.40 6.75 -2.64
CA LYS A 25 9.62 7.40 -3.13
C LYS A 25 10.60 7.78 -2.02
N PHE A 26 10.28 7.49 -0.76
CA PHE A 26 11.17 7.80 0.35
C PHE A 26 12.49 7.05 0.25
N GLY A 27 12.46 5.81 -0.25
CA GLY A 27 13.68 5.03 -0.46
C GLY A 27 14.68 5.71 -1.38
N ASP A 28 14.20 6.30 -2.49
CA ASP A 28 15.05 6.98 -3.47
C ASP A 28 15.61 8.29 -2.91
N ALA A 29 14.77 9.09 -2.24
CA ALA A 29 15.19 10.33 -1.57
C ALA A 29 16.21 10.11 -0.45
N LEU A 30 16.10 8.99 0.28
CA LEU A 30 17.04 8.60 1.34
C LEU A 30 18.34 7.98 0.80
N GLY A 31 18.36 7.52 -0.45
CA GLY A 31 19.49 6.80 -1.04
C GLY A 31 19.53 5.32 -0.68
N VAL A 32 18.42 4.74 -0.20
CA VAL A 32 18.26 3.29 0.02
C VAL A 32 17.51 2.59 -1.12
N GLY A 33 17.20 3.34 -2.18
CA GLY A 33 16.56 2.91 -3.43
C GLY A 33 17.56 2.41 -4.48
N MET A 34 17.19 2.51 -5.76
CA MET A 34 17.98 1.94 -6.88
C MET A 34 19.03 2.90 -7.48
N GLY A 35 19.23 4.08 -6.91
CA GLY A 35 20.14 5.09 -7.45
C GLY A 35 20.54 6.15 -6.43
N LYS A 36 21.28 7.16 -6.90
CA LYS A 36 21.64 8.30 -6.05
C LYS A 36 20.41 9.19 -5.82
N PRO A 37 20.25 9.76 -4.60
CA PRO A 37 19.21 10.75 -4.33
C PRO A 37 19.22 11.92 -5.31
N TYR A 38 20.42 12.36 -5.74
CA TYR A 38 20.57 13.47 -6.68
C TYR A 38 19.97 13.16 -8.06
N ASP A 39 20.15 11.95 -8.58
CA ASP A 39 19.60 11.58 -9.89
C ASP A 39 18.06 11.55 -9.84
N PHE A 40 17.49 11.06 -8.72
CA PHE A 40 16.06 11.12 -8.47
C PHE A 40 15.55 12.56 -8.32
N PHE A 41 16.30 13.42 -7.62
CA PHE A 41 15.98 14.84 -7.52
C PHE A 41 15.92 15.53 -8.89
N LEU A 42 16.86 15.23 -9.79
CA LEU A 42 16.86 15.75 -11.15
C LEU A 42 15.66 15.27 -11.98
N SER A 43 15.22 14.01 -11.79
CA SER A 43 14.05 13.49 -12.49
C SER A 43 12.79 14.27 -12.10
N LEU A 44 12.59 14.53 -10.81
CA LEU A 44 11.43 15.28 -10.30
C LEU A 44 11.38 16.74 -10.78
N ILE A 45 12.53 17.37 -11.06
CA ILE A 45 12.58 18.73 -11.63
C ILE A 45 12.25 18.70 -13.12
N SER A 46 12.60 17.61 -13.80
CA SER A 46 12.39 17.43 -15.24
C SER A 46 10.95 17.03 -15.57
N GLU A 47 10.31 16.20 -14.74
CA GLU A 47 8.92 15.74 -14.91
C GLU A 47 7.92 16.91 -14.95
N ASP A 48 8.17 18.01 -14.23
CA ASP A 48 7.30 19.21 -14.27
C ASP A 48 7.37 19.98 -15.62
N THR A 49 8.34 19.70 -16.50
CA THR A 49 8.51 20.45 -17.76
C THR A 49 7.63 19.94 -18.90
N ASP A 50 7.09 18.72 -18.76
CA ASP A 50 6.32 18.05 -19.80
C ASP A 50 4.79 18.22 -19.59
N GLU A 51 4.36 19.03 -18.61
CA GLU A 51 2.95 19.22 -18.25
C GLU A 51 2.09 20.08 -19.22
N GLU A 52 2.58 20.43 -20.42
CA GLU A 52 1.74 21.11 -21.43
C GLU A 52 1.03 20.19 -22.43
N ASP A 53 1.44 18.95 -22.63
CA ASP A 53 0.74 18.06 -23.55
C ASP A 53 0.96 16.60 -23.12
N GLU A 54 -0.01 16.05 -22.40
CA GLU A 54 -0.70 14.82 -22.78
C GLU A 54 -1.56 14.37 -21.59
N GLU A 55 -2.78 13.94 -21.90
CA GLU A 55 -3.46 12.93 -21.10
C GLU A 55 -2.52 11.71 -21.12
N GLU A 56 -1.51 11.70 -20.24
CA GLU A 56 -0.63 10.57 -20.09
C GLU A 56 -1.52 9.40 -19.61
N GLU A 57 -2.02 8.63 -20.57
CA GLU A 57 -2.08 7.19 -20.41
C GLU A 57 -0.69 6.81 -19.90
N GLU A 58 -0.53 6.76 -18.56
CA GLU A 58 0.65 6.19 -17.91
C GLU A 58 1.00 4.99 -18.77
N VAL A 59 2.15 5.02 -19.45
CA VAL A 59 2.60 3.88 -20.26
C VAL A 59 2.84 2.78 -19.24
N GLU A 60 1.77 2.05 -18.94
CA GLU A 60 1.71 1.12 -17.83
C GLU A 60 2.70 0.03 -18.21
N SER A 61 3.88 0.10 -17.61
CA SER A 61 4.91 -0.90 -17.83
C SER A 61 4.28 -2.27 -17.58
N SER A 62 4.74 -3.31 -18.28
CA SER A 62 4.20 -4.66 -18.07
C SER A 62 4.21 -5.08 -16.60
N ASN A 63 5.11 -4.51 -15.79
CA ASN A 63 5.21 -4.73 -14.36
C ASN A 63 4.10 -4.01 -13.57
N THR A 64 3.74 -2.78 -13.95
CA THR A 64 2.64 -2.01 -13.36
C THR A 64 1.32 -2.74 -13.57
N LYS A 65 1.02 -3.15 -14.83
CA LYS A 65 -0.20 -3.92 -15.16
C LYS A 65 -0.31 -5.21 -14.35
N HIS A 66 0.80 -5.94 -14.22
CA HIS A 66 0.86 -7.17 -13.43
C HIS A 66 0.54 -6.91 -11.95
N GLY A 67 1.09 -5.83 -11.38
CA GLY A 67 0.76 -5.38 -10.03
C GLY A 67 -0.73 -5.12 -9.85
N LEU A 68 -1.34 -4.36 -10.77
CA LEU A 68 -2.77 -4.00 -10.68
C LEU A 68 -3.67 -5.22 -10.70
N THR A 69 -3.42 -6.15 -11.63
CA THR A 69 -4.21 -7.39 -11.71
C THR A 69 -4.01 -8.28 -10.48
N MET A 70 -2.90 -8.13 -9.77
CA MET A 70 -2.57 -8.92 -8.58
C MET A 70 -3.08 -8.31 -7.28
N GLU A 71 -3.35 -7.00 -7.22
CA GLU A 71 -3.74 -6.32 -5.97
C GLU A 71 -4.97 -6.95 -5.32
N GLU A 72 -6.03 -7.20 -6.08
CA GLU A 72 -7.25 -7.86 -5.59
C GLU A 72 -6.97 -9.29 -5.08
N ILE A 73 -6.19 -10.07 -5.84
CA ILE A 73 -5.81 -11.44 -5.46
C ILE A 73 -4.98 -11.42 -4.17
N ILE A 74 -4.06 -10.47 -4.03
CA ILE A 74 -3.20 -10.34 -2.84
C ILE A 74 -4.04 -9.90 -1.64
N LEU A 75 -5.02 -9.02 -1.83
CA LEU A 75 -5.95 -8.60 -0.79
C LEU A 75 -6.79 -9.78 -0.27
N GLU A 76 -7.37 -10.59 -1.16
CA GLU A 76 -8.11 -11.79 -0.76
C GLU A 76 -7.21 -12.81 -0.06
N CYS A 77 -6.00 -13.04 -0.61
CA CYS A 77 -4.98 -13.89 0.00
C CYS A 77 -4.65 -13.42 1.42
N TYR A 78 -4.48 -12.11 1.63
CA TYR A 78 -4.25 -11.51 2.94
C TYR A 78 -5.41 -11.81 3.90
N GLN A 79 -6.65 -11.56 3.48
CA GLN A 79 -7.84 -11.79 4.32
C GLN A 79 -7.98 -13.26 4.69
N LEU A 80 -7.72 -14.20 3.77
CA LEU A 80 -7.74 -15.65 4.03
C LEU A 80 -6.63 -16.09 5.00
N LEU A 81 -5.42 -15.55 4.86
CA LEU A 81 -4.28 -15.91 5.72
C LEU A 81 -4.41 -15.33 7.12
N THR A 82 -4.97 -14.12 7.26
CA THR A 82 -5.00 -13.40 8.54
C THR A 82 -6.34 -13.46 9.26
N GLY A 83 -7.44 -13.61 8.52
CA GLY A 83 -8.80 -13.44 9.04
C GLY A 83 -9.17 -11.98 9.33
N HIS A 84 -8.29 -11.02 9.02
CA HIS A 84 -8.56 -9.61 9.24
C HIS A 84 -9.56 -9.06 8.22
N LYS A 85 -10.44 -8.16 8.68
CA LYS A 85 -11.24 -7.30 7.81
C LYS A 85 -10.40 -6.11 7.38
N THR A 86 -10.64 -5.65 6.15
CA THR A 86 -9.97 -4.47 5.60
C THR A 86 -10.98 -3.54 4.96
N ARG A 87 -10.64 -2.26 4.92
CA ARG A 87 -11.29 -1.26 4.07
C ARG A 87 -10.28 -0.70 3.07
N GLU A 88 -10.79 -0.13 1.99
CA GLU A 88 -9.98 0.65 1.06
C GLU A 88 -9.33 1.85 1.80
N SER A 89 -8.10 2.17 1.38
CA SER A 89 -7.38 3.34 1.86
C SER A 89 -7.56 4.51 0.89
N GLY A 90 -7.65 5.71 1.43
CA GLY A 90 -7.50 6.94 0.64
C GLY A 90 -6.06 7.44 0.58
N PHE A 91 -5.92 8.73 0.29
CA PHE A 91 -4.64 9.45 0.36
C PHE A 91 -4.46 10.09 1.74
N TRP A 92 -3.34 9.82 2.39
CA TRP A 92 -3.01 10.29 3.72
C TRP A 92 -1.94 11.38 3.67
N MET A 93 -2.27 12.54 4.24
CA MET A 93 -1.31 13.63 4.46
C MET A 93 -0.83 13.63 5.91
N ALA A 94 0.40 14.07 6.16
CA ALA A 94 0.89 14.19 7.53
C ALA A 94 0.02 15.14 8.37
N LYS A 95 -0.18 14.81 9.65
CA LYS A 95 -0.91 15.69 10.60
C LYS A 95 -0.05 16.87 11.09
N ASP A 96 1.28 16.70 11.06
CA ASP A 96 2.23 17.75 11.38
C ASP A 96 2.20 18.83 10.29
N ARG A 97 1.99 20.08 10.69
CA ARG A 97 1.81 21.22 9.78
C ARG A 97 3.01 21.46 8.86
N ILE A 98 4.22 21.14 9.32
CA ILE A 98 5.44 21.31 8.51
C ILE A 98 5.52 20.20 7.46
N LEU A 99 5.09 18.99 7.80
CA LEU A 99 5.15 17.83 6.92
C LEU A 99 3.96 17.71 5.97
N GLN A 100 2.83 18.35 6.29
CA GLN A 100 1.56 18.19 5.57
C GLN A 100 1.68 18.42 4.06
N ASP A 101 2.42 19.44 3.66
CA ASP A 101 2.63 19.80 2.24
C ASP A 101 3.90 19.15 1.66
N LEU A 102 4.74 18.56 2.50
CA LEU A 102 5.99 17.94 2.06
C LEU A 102 5.82 16.46 1.72
N ILE A 103 5.00 15.73 2.49
CA ILE A 103 4.90 14.28 2.39
C ILE A 103 3.47 13.76 2.48
N GLY A 104 3.20 12.72 1.67
CA GLY A 104 1.94 11.99 1.69
C GLY A 104 2.11 10.48 1.51
N SER A 105 1.02 9.74 1.63
CA SER A 105 1.03 8.29 1.52
C SER A 105 -0.31 7.72 1.04
N SER A 106 -0.27 6.56 0.39
CA SER A 106 -1.45 5.80 -0.03
C SER A 106 -1.17 4.33 0.24
N PRO A 107 -1.39 3.83 1.47
CA PRO A 107 -1.36 2.39 1.78
C PRO A 107 -2.33 1.62 0.88
N ASP A 108 -2.09 0.34 0.64
CA ASP A 108 -2.96 -0.45 -0.24
C ASP A 108 -4.29 -0.82 0.44
N ALA A 109 -4.27 -1.04 1.76
CA ALA A 109 -5.49 -1.23 2.55
C ALA A 109 -5.29 -0.82 4.02
N VAL A 110 -6.40 -0.59 4.72
CA VAL A 110 -6.44 -0.36 6.16
C VAL A 110 -7.12 -1.53 6.83
N VAL A 111 -6.47 -2.10 7.85
CA VAL A 111 -7.02 -3.18 8.66
C VAL A 111 -7.94 -2.58 9.71
N VAL A 112 -9.12 -3.16 9.85
CA VAL A 112 -10.14 -2.72 10.81
C VAL A 112 -10.49 -3.82 11.81
N ASP A 113 -10.83 -3.41 13.02
CA ASP A 113 -11.40 -4.33 14.03
C ASP A 113 -12.90 -4.59 13.79
N ASP A 114 -13.53 -5.34 14.70
CA ASP A 114 -14.96 -5.68 14.61
C ASP A 114 -15.89 -4.46 14.77
N GLU A 115 -15.39 -3.35 15.31
CA GLU A 115 -16.11 -2.07 15.45
C GLU A 115 -15.81 -1.12 14.27
N ASN A 116 -15.13 -1.60 13.21
CA ASN A 116 -14.66 -0.84 12.05
C ASN A 116 -13.65 0.27 12.38
N LYS A 117 -12.89 0.15 13.47
CA LYS A 117 -11.82 1.07 13.80
C LYS A 117 -10.52 0.66 13.11
N ASP A 118 -9.79 1.63 12.59
CA ASP A 118 -8.47 1.43 12.00
C ASP A 118 -7.46 0.95 13.06
N ILE A 119 -6.86 -0.21 12.83
CA ILE A 119 -5.90 -0.83 13.76
C ILE A 119 -4.53 -1.10 13.14
N GLY A 120 -4.40 -1.06 11.82
CA GLY A 120 -3.14 -1.27 11.11
C GLY A 120 -3.28 -1.06 9.61
N LEU A 121 -2.16 -1.21 8.90
CA LEU A 121 -2.08 -1.02 7.45
C LEU A 121 -1.72 -2.32 6.73
N CYS A 122 -1.91 -2.31 5.41
CA CYS A 122 -1.38 -3.32 4.51
C CYS A 122 -0.57 -2.67 3.39
N GLU A 123 0.51 -3.34 3.00
CA GLU A 123 1.32 -3.01 1.83
C GLU A 123 1.54 -4.30 1.01
N PHE A 124 1.14 -4.27 -0.25
CA PHE A 124 1.07 -5.41 -1.15
C PHE A 124 2.11 -5.29 -2.26
N LYS A 125 2.78 -6.41 -2.55
CA LYS A 125 3.77 -6.51 -3.62
C LYS A 125 3.61 -7.78 -4.44
N ALA A 126 3.74 -7.66 -5.76
CA ALA A 126 3.73 -8.78 -6.70
C ALA A 126 5.09 -8.87 -7.43
N PRO A 127 6.18 -9.29 -6.75
CA PRO A 127 7.46 -9.46 -7.43
C PRO A 127 7.36 -10.53 -8.53
N ILE A 128 7.84 -10.20 -9.73
CA ILE A 128 7.67 -11.06 -10.92
C ILE A 128 8.67 -12.22 -10.91
N PHE A 129 9.96 -11.94 -10.74
CA PHE A 129 11.01 -12.94 -11.02
C PHE A 129 11.44 -13.75 -9.79
N ARG A 130 11.51 -13.10 -8.62
CA ARG A 130 12.02 -13.72 -7.39
C ARG A 130 11.47 -13.04 -6.16
N MET A 131 11.26 -13.81 -5.08
CA MET A 131 10.94 -13.26 -3.77
C MET A 131 12.13 -12.54 -3.14
N TYR A 132 11.83 -11.61 -2.23
CA TYR A 132 12.82 -10.93 -1.41
C TYR A 132 13.47 -11.91 -0.42
N LYS A 133 14.75 -11.70 -0.11
CA LYS A 133 15.51 -12.60 0.77
C LYS A 133 16.27 -11.84 1.85
N LYS A 134 16.54 -12.52 2.96
CA LYS A 134 17.27 -11.96 4.11
C LYS A 134 18.71 -11.61 3.78
N GLU A 135 19.32 -12.33 2.84
CA GLU A 135 20.67 -12.03 2.36
C GLU A 135 20.79 -10.62 1.75
N ASN A 136 19.67 -10.03 1.29
CA ASN A 136 19.63 -8.70 0.70
C ASN A 136 19.09 -7.62 1.67
N SER A 137 18.54 -7.99 2.83
CA SER A 137 17.96 -7.07 3.82
C SER A 137 17.71 -7.79 5.15
N VAL A 138 18.03 -7.18 6.29
CA VAL A 138 17.94 -7.83 7.63
C VAL A 138 16.62 -8.53 7.91
N HIS A 139 15.51 -7.94 7.46
CA HIS A 139 14.16 -8.46 7.72
C HIS A 139 13.58 -9.28 6.55
N GLY A 140 14.31 -9.41 5.43
CA GLY A 140 13.79 -9.94 4.18
C GLY A 140 12.89 -8.96 3.42
N ILE A 141 12.74 -7.72 3.92
CA ILE A 141 12.01 -6.63 3.27
C ILE A 141 13.04 -5.65 2.69
N PRO A 142 13.03 -5.35 1.38
CA PRO A 142 13.90 -4.34 0.78
C PRO A 142 13.86 -3.00 1.53
N ARG A 143 15.02 -2.36 1.68
CA ARG A 143 15.17 -1.14 2.51
C ARG A 143 14.29 0.03 2.06
N HIS A 144 14.08 0.20 0.75
CA HIS A 144 13.16 1.21 0.22
C HIS A 144 11.69 0.94 0.60
N TYR A 145 11.26 -0.32 0.65
CA TYR A 145 9.92 -0.66 1.16
C TYR A 145 9.84 -0.48 2.67
N MET A 146 10.92 -0.74 3.42
CA MET A 146 10.95 -0.42 4.85
C MET A 146 10.78 1.09 5.10
N ALA A 147 11.47 1.93 4.34
CA ALA A 147 11.30 3.39 4.40
C ALA A 147 9.86 3.80 4.05
N GLN A 148 9.26 3.19 3.01
CA GLN A 148 7.87 3.41 2.65
C GLN A 148 6.90 3.06 3.80
N ILE A 149 7.06 1.87 4.40
CA ILE A 149 6.21 1.37 5.48
C ILE A 149 6.33 2.27 6.73
N GLN A 150 7.54 2.62 7.14
CA GLN A 150 7.74 3.50 8.30
C GLN A 150 7.14 4.89 8.04
N GLY A 151 7.23 5.40 6.82
CA GLY A 151 6.55 6.63 6.39
C GLY A 151 5.03 6.55 6.46
N GLN A 152 4.44 5.46 5.96
CA GLN A 152 3.01 5.18 6.08
C GLN A 152 2.55 5.21 7.54
N LEU A 153 3.27 4.50 8.42
CA LEU A 153 2.93 4.42 9.85
C LEU A 153 3.07 5.78 10.54
N ALA A 154 4.10 6.55 10.22
CA ALA A 154 4.26 7.90 10.76
C ALA A 154 3.15 8.87 10.33
N ILE A 155 2.76 8.83 9.04
CA ILE A 155 1.76 9.73 8.47
C ILE A 155 0.35 9.40 8.97
N THR A 156 0.01 8.11 9.03
CA THR A 156 -1.30 7.63 9.47
C THR A 156 -1.45 7.66 10.99
N GLY A 157 -0.35 7.44 11.72
CA GLY A 157 -0.33 7.22 13.17
C GLY A 157 -0.78 5.81 13.58
N LEU A 158 -0.85 4.87 12.63
CA LEU A 158 -1.19 3.48 12.92
C LEU A 158 0.06 2.71 13.41
N PRO A 159 -0.12 1.72 14.31
CA PRO A 159 1.01 1.13 15.03
C PRO A 159 1.82 0.10 14.22
N TRP A 160 1.22 -0.51 13.19
CA TRP A 160 1.86 -1.55 12.39
C TRP A 160 1.30 -1.64 10.97
N CYS A 161 2.09 -2.22 10.07
CA CYS A 161 1.73 -2.54 8.69
C CYS A 161 2.03 -4.01 8.42
N ASN A 162 1.09 -4.73 7.81
CA ASN A 162 1.33 -6.05 7.26
C ASN A 162 1.85 -5.92 5.82
N PHE A 163 3.12 -6.26 5.62
CA PHE A 163 3.74 -6.37 4.31
C PHE A 163 3.47 -7.77 3.75
N LEU A 164 2.74 -7.86 2.65
CA LEU A 164 2.45 -9.10 1.93
C LEU A 164 3.03 -9.05 0.52
N ALA A 165 3.90 -10.01 0.21
CA ALA A 165 4.43 -10.19 -1.14
C ALA A 165 4.08 -11.57 -1.69
N VAL A 166 3.58 -11.62 -2.93
CA VAL A 166 3.22 -12.86 -3.62
C VAL A 166 3.99 -12.96 -4.93
N CYS A 167 4.87 -13.97 -5.06
CA CYS A 167 5.59 -14.24 -6.29
C CYS A 167 4.98 -15.44 -7.01
N LYS A 168 4.22 -15.20 -8.09
CA LYS A 168 3.60 -16.28 -8.88
C LYS A 168 4.60 -17.23 -9.51
N ASN A 169 5.75 -16.71 -9.99
CA ASN A 169 6.74 -17.53 -10.68
C ASN A 169 7.47 -18.52 -9.75
N THR A 170 7.78 -18.10 -8.53
CA THR A 170 8.46 -18.98 -7.55
C THR A 170 7.49 -19.68 -6.59
N LYS A 171 6.19 -19.38 -6.68
CA LYS A 171 5.14 -19.87 -5.76
C LYS A 171 5.43 -19.55 -4.29
N GLU A 172 6.08 -18.41 -4.04
CA GLU A 172 6.43 -17.95 -2.70
C GLU A 172 5.47 -16.87 -2.22
N ILE A 173 5.16 -16.90 -0.92
CA ILE A 173 4.40 -15.87 -0.21
C ILE A 173 5.24 -15.41 0.98
N MET A 174 5.32 -14.11 1.19
CA MET A 174 5.93 -13.49 2.36
C MET A 174 4.88 -12.65 3.06
N LEU A 175 4.60 -12.92 4.34
CA LEU A 175 3.71 -12.11 5.15
C LEU A 175 4.41 -11.71 6.45
N LYS A 176 4.69 -10.42 6.59
CA LYS A 176 5.44 -9.86 7.72
C LYS A 176 4.70 -8.70 8.35
N LYS A 177 4.63 -8.68 9.68
CA LYS A 177 4.07 -7.56 10.43
C LYS A 177 5.20 -6.64 10.88
N VAL A 178 5.20 -5.42 10.40
CA VAL A 178 6.20 -4.38 10.67
C VAL A 178 5.62 -3.37 11.64
N TYR A 179 6.31 -3.10 12.74
CA TYR A 179 5.89 -2.10 13.73
C TYR A 179 6.55 -0.75 13.48
N PHE A 180 5.88 0.33 13.88
CA PHE A 180 6.43 1.67 13.82
C PHE A 180 7.66 1.80 14.75
N HIS A 181 8.73 2.41 14.25
CA HIS A 181 9.95 2.64 15.02
C HIS A 181 10.32 4.13 15.02
N SER A 182 10.12 4.78 16.16
CA SER A 182 10.26 6.23 16.30
C SER A 182 11.68 6.73 16.00
N GLU A 183 12.72 6.10 16.54
CA GLU A 183 14.11 6.55 16.31
C GLU A 183 14.49 6.47 14.83
N TYR A 184 14.01 5.45 14.11
CA TYR A 184 14.29 5.32 12.69
C TYR A 184 13.61 6.46 11.93
N TRP A 185 12.33 6.68 12.23
CA TRP A 185 11.56 7.76 11.63
C TRP A 185 12.15 9.16 11.93
N ASP A 186 12.57 9.42 13.17
CA ASP A 186 13.13 10.70 13.59
C ASP A 186 14.43 11.05 12.86
N ASN A 187 15.18 10.05 12.41
CA ASN A 187 16.36 10.24 11.57
C ASN A 187 16.00 10.38 10.09
N VAL A 188 15.14 9.50 9.58
CA VAL A 188 14.65 9.51 8.20
C VAL A 188 13.96 10.82 7.84
N VAL A 189 13.05 11.29 8.70
CA VAL A 189 12.23 12.48 8.42
C VAL A 189 13.07 13.75 8.28
N LYS A 190 14.23 13.83 8.95
CA LYS A 190 15.16 14.97 8.80
C LYS A 190 15.75 15.01 7.40
N ILE A 191 16.15 13.86 6.87
CA ILE A 191 16.71 13.72 5.52
C ILE A 191 15.61 14.02 4.50
N LEU A 192 14.41 13.45 4.68
CA LEU A 192 13.26 13.72 3.80
C LEU A 192 12.89 15.21 3.78
N LYS A 193 12.87 15.89 4.93
CA LYS A 193 12.63 17.35 4.99
C LYS A 193 13.68 18.12 4.18
N GLN A 194 14.97 17.80 4.34
CA GLN A 194 16.03 18.45 3.58
C GLN A 194 15.88 18.23 2.07
N PHE A 195 15.52 17.01 1.66
CA PHE A 195 15.24 16.71 0.26
C PHE A 195 14.05 17.51 -0.27
N CYS A 196 12.92 17.53 0.44
CA CYS A 196 11.72 18.25 0.01
C CYS A 196 11.97 19.77 -0.07
N TYR A 197 12.70 20.37 0.88
CA TYR A 197 13.02 21.80 0.81
C TYR A 197 13.95 22.14 -0.36
N ALA A 198 14.94 21.28 -0.64
CA ALA A 198 15.76 21.48 -1.83
C ALA A 198 14.93 21.35 -3.12
N LEU A 199 13.98 20.42 -3.17
CA LEU A 199 13.07 20.27 -4.31
C LEU A 199 12.15 21.48 -4.48
N GLN A 200 11.60 21.98 -3.38
CA GLN A 200 10.79 23.19 -3.35
C GLN A 200 11.57 24.41 -3.87
N ASP A 201 12.79 24.62 -3.38
CA ASP A 201 13.65 25.71 -3.83
C ASP A 201 13.99 25.61 -5.33
N ALA A 202 14.29 24.40 -5.81
CA ALA A 202 14.61 24.16 -7.22
C ALA A 202 13.41 24.42 -8.14
N LYS A 203 12.21 23.93 -7.77
CA LYS A 203 10.97 24.20 -8.52
C LYS A 203 10.65 25.68 -8.55
N LEU A 204 10.70 26.37 -7.40
CA LEU A 204 10.47 27.81 -7.32
C LEU A 204 11.46 28.61 -8.18
N ARG A 205 12.75 28.22 -8.17
CA ARG A 205 13.77 28.86 -9.02
C ARG A 205 13.46 28.72 -10.50
N LYS A 206 13.05 27.51 -10.92
CA LYS A 206 12.64 27.21 -12.30
C LYS A 206 11.45 28.09 -12.71
N GLU A 207 10.41 28.17 -11.88
CA GLU A 207 9.22 29.01 -12.10
C GLU A 207 9.59 30.50 -12.26
N LEU A 208 10.59 30.97 -11.50
CA LEU A 208 11.11 32.34 -11.57
C LEU A 208 12.13 32.57 -12.69
N GLY A 209 12.46 31.55 -13.50
CA GLY A 209 13.41 31.66 -14.61
C GLY A 209 14.89 31.65 -14.22
N TYR A 210 15.23 31.23 -13.00
CA TYR A 210 16.61 31.03 -12.54
C TYR A 210 17.09 29.59 -12.82
N ASP A 211 18.40 29.39 -12.78
CA ASP A 211 18.98 28.03 -12.78
C ASP A 211 18.47 27.26 -11.54
N PRO A 212 17.74 26.14 -11.74
CA PRO A 212 17.16 25.37 -10.65
C PRO A 212 18.22 24.65 -9.80
N LEU A 213 19.48 24.60 -10.22
CA LEU A 213 20.57 23.90 -9.53
C LEU A 213 21.58 24.84 -8.86
N ASP A 214 21.55 26.14 -9.16
CA ASP A 214 22.50 27.12 -8.61
C ASP A 214 22.12 27.60 -7.20
N PHE A 215 22.17 26.68 -6.22
CA PHE A 215 21.98 26.98 -4.81
C PHE A 215 22.66 25.95 -3.90
N GLU A 216 22.69 26.23 -2.59
CA GLU A 216 23.40 25.37 -1.63
C GLU A 216 22.73 23.99 -1.46
N GLY A 217 21.39 23.93 -1.51
CA GLY A 217 20.63 22.69 -1.34
C GLY A 217 20.92 21.66 -2.43
N ALA A 218 20.86 22.05 -3.71
CA ALA A 218 21.23 21.18 -4.83
C ALA A 218 22.69 20.71 -4.75
N ARG A 219 23.62 21.60 -4.40
CA ARG A 219 25.04 21.24 -4.21
C ARG A 219 25.24 20.23 -3.09
N LYS A 220 24.50 20.34 -1.97
CA LYS A 220 24.53 19.35 -0.89
C LYS A 220 23.99 18.00 -1.36
N LEU A 221 22.84 17.97 -2.05
CA LEU A 221 22.25 16.74 -2.59
C LEU A 221 23.20 16.02 -3.56
N GLN A 222 23.96 16.76 -4.38
CA GLN A 222 24.94 16.17 -5.29
C GLN A 222 26.01 15.33 -4.58
N THR A 223 26.31 15.68 -3.32
CA THR A 223 27.25 14.95 -2.47
C THR A 223 26.60 13.85 -1.62
N TRP A 224 25.26 13.73 -1.63
CA TRP A 224 24.58 12.70 -0.84
C TRP A 224 24.90 11.30 -1.35
N PRO A 225 25.32 10.39 -0.47
CA PRO A 225 25.69 9.04 -0.87
C PRO A 225 24.45 8.17 -1.10
N VAL A 226 24.64 7.11 -1.89
CA VAL A 226 23.80 5.92 -1.76
C VAL A 226 24.09 5.33 -0.38
N GLN A 227 23.04 5.08 0.39
CA GLN A 227 23.15 4.57 1.75
C GLN A 227 23.39 3.06 1.70
N ILE A 228 24.66 2.67 1.78
CA ILE A 228 25.05 1.26 1.86
C ILE A 228 24.86 0.74 3.28
N ASP A 229 25.26 1.54 4.27
CA ASP A 229 25.10 1.23 5.68
C ASP A 229 23.65 1.44 6.15
N TYR A 230 23.31 0.76 7.25
CA TYR A 230 22.01 0.90 7.90
C TYR A 230 21.83 2.30 8.49
N LEU A 231 20.64 2.86 8.28
CA LEU A 231 20.28 4.12 8.91
C LEU A 231 20.08 3.90 10.43
N PRO A 232 20.29 4.93 11.27
CA PRO A 232 20.04 4.82 12.71
C PRO A 232 18.62 4.29 13.00
N GLY A 233 18.53 3.31 13.91
CA GLY A 233 17.27 2.64 14.27
C GLY A 233 16.79 1.57 13.29
N GLU A 234 17.38 1.43 12.09
CA GLU A 234 16.88 0.51 11.06
C GLU A 234 16.93 -0.96 11.49
N LEU A 235 18.02 -1.37 12.13
CA LEU A 235 18.20 -2.74 12.64
C LEU A 235 17.29 -3.07 13.83
N SER A 236 16.77 -2.04 14.51
CA SER A 236 15.91 -2.19 15.69
C SER A 236 14.43 -2.24 15.34
N ILE A 237 14.06 -2.07 14.07
CA ILE A 237 12.68 -2.17 13.62
C ILE A 237 12.16 -3.60 13.91
N GLN A 238 11.11 -3.68 14.73
CA GLN A 238 10.47 -4.95 15.04
C GLN A 238 9.68 -5.44 13.82
N VAL A 239 10.02 -6.65 13.37
CA VAL A 239 9.34 -7.35 12.27
C VAL A 239 9.04 -8.78 12.69
N GLU A 240 7.76 -9.16 12.63
CA GLU A 240 7.28 -10.52 12.92
C GLU A 240 7.00 -11.25 11.62
N ASP A 241 7.51 -12.48 11.50
CA ASP A 241 7.10 -13.40 10.44
C ASP A 241 5.81 -14.10 10.90
N ILE A 242 4.69 -13.78 10.25
CA ILE A 242 3.37 -14.29 10.64
C ILE A 242 2.86 -15.37 9.69
N LEU A 243 3.72 -15.87 8.79
CA LEU A 243 3.43 -16.97 7.88
C LEU A 243 4.15 -18.24 8.31
N GLN A 244 3.44 -19.37 8.25
CA GLN A 244 4.00 -20.70 8.43
C GLN A 244 3.84 -21.50 7.15
N ILE A 245 4.84 -22.34 6.86
CA ILE A 245 4.84 -23.23 5.70
C ILE A 245 5.01 -24.67 6.18
N ASP A 246 4.10 -25.56 5.79
CA ASP A 246 4.19 -26.98 6.16
C ASP A 246 5.09 -27.77 5.19
N LYS A 247 5.34 -29.04 5.52
CA LYS A 247 6.14 -29.95 4.67
C LYS A 247 5.55 -30.20 3.27
N ARG A 248 4.28 -29.83 3.05
CA ARG A 248 3.57 -29.98 1.77
C ARG A 248 3.53 -28.66 0.98
N GLY A 249 4.20 -27.61 1.46
CA GLY A 249 4.21 -26.30 0.81
C GLY A 249 2.89 -25.54 0.94
N ARG A 250 2.06 -25.86 1.94
CA ARG A 250 0.86 -25.09 2.27
C ARG A 250 1.22 -23.97 3.22
N PHE A 251 0.44 -22.89 3.17
CA PHE A 251 0.64 -21.68 3.95
C PHE A 251 -0.43 -21.58 5.02
N SER A 252 -0.05 -21.10 6.20
CA SER A 252 -0.99 -20.74 7.27
C SER A 252 -0.52 -19.46 7.94
N GLY A 253 -1.44 -18.51 8.09
CA GLY A 253 -1.20 -17.28 8.84
C GLY A 253 -1.95 -17.26 10.17
N PRO A 254 -2.24 -16.07 10.72
CA PRO A 254 -3.03 -15.90 11.94
C PRO A 254 -4.41 -16.58 11.94
N SER A 255 -5.02 -16.82 10.76
CA SER A 255 -6.29 -17.55 10.64
C SER A 255 -6.20 -19.03 11.02
N ARG A 256 -4.98 -19.59 11.10
CA ARG A 256 -4.69 -21.00 11.42
C ARG A 256 -5.29 -22.02 10.45
N VAL A 257 -5.70 -21.58 9.27
CA VAL A 257 -6.13 -22.45 8.16
C VAL A 257 -4.94 -22.72 7.25
N TRP A 258 -4.77 -23.98 6.81
CA TRP A 258 -3.72 -24.38 5.88
C TRP A 258 -4.23 -24.36 4.45
N LEU A 259 -3.70 -23.45 3.62
CA LEU A 259 -4.14 -23.22 2.26
C LEU A 259 -2.99 -23.49 1.27
N SER A 260 -3.30 -24.05 0.11
CA SER A 260 -2.29 -24.22 -0.96
C SER A 260 -2.02 -22.87 -1.64
N PHE A 261 -0.84 -22.75 -2.27
CA PHE A 261 -0.53 -21.60 -3.12
C PHE A 261 -1.63 -21.34 -4.15
N ASP A 262 -1.98 -22.38 -4.91
CA ASP A 262 -2.92 -22.28 -6.02
C ASP A 262 -4.32 -21.81 -5.57
N PHE A 263 -4.76 -22.22 -4.37
CA PHE A 263 -6.00 -21.73 -3.77
C PHE A 263 -5.90 -20.23 -3.42
N LEU A 264 -4.81 -19.82 -2.78
CA LEU A 264 -4.61 -18.43 -2.34
C LEU A 264 -4.48 -17.44 -3.50
N VAL A 265 -4.00 -17.88 -4.66
CA VAL A 265 -3.85 -17.01 -5.84
C VAL A 265 -5.00 -17.15 -6.86
N GLY A 266 -6.10 -17.81 -6.49
CA GLY A 266 -7.26 -18.00 -7.35
C GLY A 266 -7.00 -18.83 -8.60
N GLN A 267 -5.97 -19.69 -8.61
CA GLN A 267 -5.78 -20.63 -9.71
C GLN A 267 -6.87 -21.70 -9.66
N SER A 268 -7.46 -22.00 -10.81
CA SER A 268 -8.54 -22.98 -10.95
C SER A 268 -8.12 -24.33 -10.37
N TYR A 269 -8.71 -24.68 -9.22
CA TYR A 269 -8.52 -25.99 -8.60
C TYR A 269 -9.50 -26.98 -9.23
N SER A 270 -8.98 -28.04 -9.85
CA SER A 270 -9.82 -29.14 -10.34
C SER A 270 -10.27 -29.99 -9.15
N LEU A 271 -11.55 -29.83 -8.76
CA LEU A 271 -12.17 -30.63 -7.72
C LEU A 271 -12.05 -32.13 -8.06
N PRO A 272 -11.51 -32.96 -7.15
CA PRO A 272 -11.58 -34.41 -7.29
C PRO A 272 -13.04 -34.83 -7.50
N GLN A 273 -13.29 -35.75 -8.43
CA GLN A 273 -14.64 -36.08 -8.88
C GLN A 273 -15.60 -36.48 -7.75
N ARG A 274 -15.07 -37.09 -6.68
CA ARG A 274 -15.79 -37.46 -5.45
C ARG A 274 -16.29 -36.28 -4.60
N LEU A 275 -15.68 -35.10 -4.73
CA LEU A 275 -16.04 -33.88 -3.97
C LEU A 275 -16.91 -32.94 -4.79
N LYS A 276 -17.07 -33.18 -6.09
CA LYS A 276 -17.83 -32.31 -7.00
C LYS A 276 -19.28 -32.13 -6.54
N GLY A 277 -19.96 -33.23 -6.21
CA GLY A 277 -21.33 -33.18 -5.69
C GLY A 277 -21.48 -32.48 -4.32
N TYR A 278 -20.44 -32.46 -3.49
CA TYR A 278 -20.45 -31.68 -2.25
C TYR A 278 -20.28 -30.18 -2.53
N ALA A 279 -19.38 -29.82 -3.44
CA ALA A 279 -19.18 -28.43 -3.86
C ALA A 279 -20.45 -27.85 -4.49
N ASP A 280 -21.08 -28.60 -5.40
CA ASP A 280 -22.33 -28.19 -6.05
C ASP A 280 -23.43 -27.91 -5.02
N LYS A 281 -23.52 -28.74 -3.97
CA LYS A 281 -24.48 -28.55 -2.88
C LYS A 281 -24.17 -27.32 -2.03
N MET A 282 -22.90 -27.07 -1.70
CA MET A 282 -22.51 -25.88 -0.93
C MET A 282 -22.77 -24.59 -1.71
N ILE A 283 -22.56 -24.59 -3.03
CA ILE A 283 -22.87 -23.44 -3.90
C ILE A 283 -24.38 -23.15 -3.85
N LEU A 284 -25.22 -24.19 -3.99
CA LEU A 284 -26.67 -24.04 -3.88
C LEU A 284 -27.10 -23.50 -2.52
N ASP A 285 -26.52 -24.00 -1.43
CA ASP A 285 -26.83 -23.53 -0.07
C ASP A 285 -26.43 -22.05 0.12
N VAL A 286 -25.30 -21.62 -0.44
CA VAL A 286 -24.85 -20.21 -0.42
C VAL A 286 -25.78 -19.33 -1.25
N ASP A 287 -26.13 -19.75 -2.46
CA ASP A 287 -27.05 -19.02 -3.34
C ASP A 287 -28.44 -18.87 -2.70
N GLU A 288 -28.92 -19.91 -2.02
CA GLU A 288 -30.19 -19.88 -1.28
C GLU A 288 -30.13 -18.88 -0.11
N GLN A 289 -29.02 -18.83 0.62
CA GLN A 289 -28.81 -17.86 1.70
C GLN A 289 -28.73 -16.42 1.18
N ILE A 290 -28.06 -16.19 0.05
CA ILE A 290 -27.98 -14.89 -0.61
C ILE A 290 -29.37 -14.45 -1.10
N SER A 291 -30.13 -15.37 -1.72
CA SER A 291 -31.50 -15.14 -2.16
C SER A 291 -32.44 -14.81 -0.99
N CYS A 292 -32.32 -15.52 0.12
CA CYS A 292 -33.08 -15.25 1.34
C CYS A 292 -32.73 -13.89 1.96
N LYS A 293 -31.44 -13.51 1.97
CA LYS A 293 -31.02 -12.19 2.44
C LYS A 293 -31.60 -11.07 1.57
N LYS A 294 -31.53 -11.18 0.23
CA LYS A 294 -32.13 -10.19 -0.70
C LYS A 294 -33.63 -9.99 -0.47
N ARG A 295 -34.39 -11.09 -0.35
CA ARG A 295 -35.84 -11.03 -0.08
C ARG A 295 -36.17 -10.30 1.22
N LYS A 296 -35.38 -10.51 2.29
CA LYS A 296 -35.57 -9.82 3.57
C LYS A 296 -35.26 -8.32 3.52
N THR A 297 -34.29 -7.90 2.71
CA THR A 297 -34.00 -6.46 2.50
C THR A 297 -35.14 -5.78 1.74
N GLU A 298 -35.66 -6.43 0.69
CA GLU A 298 -36.78 -5.91 -0.12
C GLU A 298 -38.10 -5.84 0.69
N GLU A 299 -38.39 -6.82 1.53
CA GLU A 299 -39.56 -6.81 2.43
C GLU A 299 -39.44 -5.75 3.55
N GLY A 300 -38.22 -5.46 4.03
CA GLY A 300 -37.96 -4.43 5.04
C GLY A 300 -38.11 -2.99 4.51
N GLU A 301 -37.72 -2.75 3.26
CA GLU A 301 -37.94 -1.46 2.58
C GLU A 301 -39.41 -1.25 2.20
N GLY A 302 -40.11 -2.32 1.77
CA GLY A 302 -41.54 -2.27 1.43
C GLY A 302 -42.47 -1.99 2.62
N ASN A 303 -42.07 -2.35 3.84
CA ASN A 303 -42.86 -2.07 5.05
C ASN A 303 -42.63 -0.68 5.63
N SER A 304 -41.52 0.00 5.29
CA SER A 304 -41.23 1.36 5.75
C SER A 304 -41.96 2.44 4.93
N GLN A 305 -42.44 2.12 3.72
CA GLN A 305 -43.23 3.03 2.88
C GLN A 305 -44.75 2.98 3.14
N LYS A 306 -45.27 2.02 3.91
CA LYS A 306 -46.72 1.90 4.17
C LYS A 306 -47.22 2.56 5.46
N THR A 307 -46.37 3.15 6.28
CA THR A 307 -46.76 3.79 7.56
C THR A 307 -46.93 5.33 7.50
N PHE A 308 -46.84 5.96 6.32
CA PHE A 308 -46.93 7.42 6.18
C PHE A 308 -48.06 7.93 5.28
N THR A 309 -49.23 7.30 5.25
CA THR A 309 -50.44 7.92 4.64
C THR A 309 -51.74 7.46 5.30
N SER A 310 -52.03 7.95 6.52
CA SER A 310 -53.41 8.27 6.93
C SER A 310 -53.42 8.96 8.28
N ASN A 311 -53.64 10.28 8.28
CA ASN A 311 -54.52 10.97 9.23
C ASN A 311 -54.56 12.46 8.87
N GLY A 312 -55.72 12.90 8.38
CA GLY A 312 -55.96 14.30 8.07
C GLY A 312 -57.38 14.51 7.55
N HIS A 313 -58.38 14.25 8.39
CA HIS A 313 -59.76 14.77 8.27
C HIS A 313 -60.30 15.04 9.68
N SER A 314 -60.25 16.30 10.09
CA SER A 314 -61.27 17.07 10.83
C SER A 314 -60.70 18.46 11.12
#